data_AF-A0A661IAJ8-F1
#
_entry.id   AF-A0A661IAJ8-F1
#
_cell.length_a   1.000
_cell.length_b   1.000
_cell.length_c   1.000
_cell.angle_alpha   90.00
_cell.angle_beta   90.00
_cell.angle_gamma   90.00
#
_symmetry.space_group_name_H-M   'P 1'
#
loop_
_entity.id
_entity.type
_entity.pdbx_description
1 polymer ?
#
loop_
_entity_poly.entity_id
_entity_poly.type
_entity_poly.pdbx_seq_one_letter_code
_entity_poly.pdbx_strand_id
1 'polypeptide(L)' 'MQTIQIDNAELESFISLQYGNDKIGLVDDFIKFVKTEIVVNDIKKGFDEVESFQQGKTKLTSAKAFLDELKSEY' A
#
# COMPACT_ATOMS: atom_id res chain seq x y z
N MET A 1 -15.47 -17.44 -18.48
CA MET A 1 -14.85 -17.24 -17.15
C MET A 1 -13.40 -17.66 -17.27
N GLN A 2 -12.46 -16.74 -17.09
CA GLN A 2 -11.02 -17.05 -17.11
C GLN A 2 -10.69 -17.74 -15.78
N THR A 3 -10.18 -18.97 -15.84
CA THR A 3 -9.77 -19.72 -14.66
C THR A 3 -8.44 -19.15 -14.18
N ILE A 4 -8.40 -18.63 -12.95
CA ILE A 4 -7.14 -18.22 -12.31
C ILE A 4 -6.37 -19.52 -12.03
N GLN A 5 -5.27 -19.76 -12.73
CA GLN A 5 -4.36 -20.85 -12.39
C GLN A 5 -3.44 -20.37 -11.28
N ILE A 6 -3.49 -21.05 -10.12
CA ILE A 6 -2.61 -20.78 -8.98
C ILE A 6 -1.39 -21.66 -9.15
N ASP A 7 -0.25 -21.07 -9.54
CA ASP A 7 1.00 -21.81 -9.79
C ASP A 7 1.75 -22.15 -8.48
N ASN A 8 0.99 -22.57 -7.46
CA ASN A 8 1.49 -22.96 -6.15
C ASN A 8 0.46 -23.85 -5.43
N ALA A 9 0.76 -25.15 -5.34
CA ALA A 9 -0.14 -26.16 -4.79
C ALA A 9 -0.44 -25.97 -3.29
N GLU A 10 0.48 -25.36 -2.54
CA GLU A 10 0.28 -25.07 -1.11
C GLU A 10 -0.73 -23.91 -0.95
N LEU A 11 -0.61 -22.87 -1.77
CA LEU A 11 -1.57 -21.76 -1.80
C LEU A 11 -2.95 -22.23 -2.27
N GLU A 12 -3.02 -23.08 -3.29
CA GLU A 12 -4.28 -23.66 -3.76
C GLU A 12 -4.96 -24.50 -2.67
N SER A 13 -4.20 -25.30 -1.93
CA SER A 13 -4.68 -26.08 -0.79
C SER A 13 -5.18 -25.19 0.35
N PHE A 14 -4.42 -24.15 0.68
CA PHE A 14 -4.78 -23.19 1.72
C PHE A 14 -6.07 -22.43 1.37
N ILE A 15 -6.16 -21.90 0.14
CA ILE A 15 -7.33 -21.17 -0.33
C ILE A 15 -8.56 -22.09 -0.35
N SER A 16 -8.41 -23.33 -0.82
CA SER A 16 -9.49 -24.32 -0.82
C SER A 16 -9.95 -24.67 0.60
N LEU A 17 -9.03 -24.77 1.57
CA LEU A 17 -9.33 -25.07 2.96
C LEU A 17 -10.07 -23.91 3.66
N GLN A 18 -9.62 -22.68 3.44
CA GLN A 18 -10.15 -21.50 4.14
C GLN A 18 -11.44 -20.96 3.53
N TYR A 19 -11.54 -20.96 2.20
CA TYR A 19 -12.64 -20.31 1.48
C TYR A 19 -13.55 -21.29 0.77
N GLY A 20 -13.06 -22.48 0.38
CA GLY A 20 -13.86 -23.48 -0.35
C GLY A 20 -14.51 -22.89 -1.61
N ASN A 21 -15.84 -22.73 -1.58
CA ASN A 21 -16.61 -22.12 -2.68
C ASN A 21 -16.91 -20.62 -2.47
N ASP A 22 -16.55 -20.04 -1.32
CA ASP A 22 -16.77 -18.64 -1.00
C ASP A 22 -15.74 -17.74 -1.70
N LYS A 23 -15.98 -17.51 -2.99
CA LYS A 23 -15.15 -16.62 -3.82
C LYS A 23 -15.27 -15.16 -3.42
N ILE A 24 -16.39 -14.76 -2.79
CA ILE A 24 -16.62 -13.36 -2.40
C ILE A 24 -15.77 -13.05 -1.18
N GLY A 25 -15.78 -13.91 -0.16
CA GLY A 25 -14.93 -13.75 1.03
C GLY A 25 -13.43 -13.70 0.69
N LEU A 26 -12.98 -14.57 -0.23
CA LEU A 26 -11.59 -14.56 -0.71
C LEU A 26 -11.20 -13.21 -1.34
N VAL A 27 -12.07 -12.66 -2.20
CA VAL A 27 -11.81 -11.36 -2.85
C VAL A 27 -11.82 -10.23 -1.83
N ASP A 28 -12.76 -10.23 -0.88
CA ASP A 28 -12.85 -9.21 0.15
C ASP A 28 -11.62 -9.19 1.05
N ASP A 29 -11.12 -10.37 1.47
CA ASP A 29 -9.92 -10.46 2.30
C ASP A 29 -8.65 -10.09 1.53
N PHE A 30 -8.58 -10.43 0.25
CA PHE A 30 -7.51 -9.94 -0.63
C PHE A 30 -7.51 -8.41 -0.75
N ILE A 31 -8.69 -7.80 -0.95
CA ILE A 31 -8.83 -6.33 -1.02
C ILE A 31 -8.41 -5.68 0.31
N LYS A 32 -8.80 -6.26 1.45
CA LYS A 32 -8.37 -5.77 2.77
C LYS A 32 -6.86 -5.83 2.92
N PHE A 33 -6.24 -6.96 2.56
CA PHE A 33 -4.79 -7.11 2.59
C PHE A 33 -4.09 -6.04 1.76
N VAL A 34 -4.49 -5.85 0.49
CA VAL A 34 -3.90 -4.83 -0.38
C VAL A 34 -4.05 -3.41 0.22
N LYS A 35 -5.23 -3.08 0.76
CA LYS A 35 -5.45 -1.78 1.43
C LYS A 35 -4.53 -1.60 2.64
N THR A 36 -4.38 -2.63 3.47
CA THR A 36 -3.48 -2.60 4.62
C THR A 36 -2.03 -2.41 4.19
N GLU A 37 -1.56 -3.14 3.18
CA GLU A 37 -0.20 -3.00 2.65
C GLU A 37 0.07 -1.60 2.08
N ILE A 38 -0.91 -1.01 1.38
CA ILE A 38 -0.80 0.38 0.91
C ILE A 38 -0.62 1.33 2.10
N VAL A 39 -1.44 1.20 3.14
CA VAL A 39 -1.35 2.04 4.34
C VAL A 39 0.00 1.85 5.05
N VAL A 40 0.47 0.60 5.19
CA VAL A 40 1.77 0.29 5.79
C VAL A 40 2.91 0.91 4.98
N ASN A 41 2.85 0.83 3.65
CA ASN A 41 3.84 1.42 2.77
C ASN A 41 3.85 2.96 2.87
N ASP A 42 2.68 3.59 2.92
CA ASP A 42 2.56 5.05 3.08
C ASP A 42 3.10 5.51 4.45
N ILE A 43 2.79 4.77 5.53
CA ILE A 43 3.33 5.02 6.86
C ILE A 43 4.85 4.91 6.84
N LYS A 44 5.40 3.84 6.25
CA LYS A 44 6.84 3.62 6.15
C LYS A 44 7.52 4.74 5.36
N LYS A 45 6.95 5.14 4.22
CA LYS A 45 7.43 6.28 3.44
C LYS A 45 7.48 7.56 4.27
N GLY A 46 6.45 7.82 5.09
CA GLY A 46 6.44 8.97 6.01
C GLY A 46 7.59 8.91 7.03
N PHE A 47 7.88 7.74 7.60
CA PHE A 47 9.03 7.57 8.49
C PHE A 47 10.37 7.76 7.77
N ASP A 48 10.53 7.18 6.57
CA ASP A 48 11.74 7.31 5.75
C ASP A 48 12.00 8.78 5.35
N GLU A 49 10.95 9.56 5.07
CA GLU A 49 11.03 11.00 4.79
C GLU A 49 11.47 11.80 6.01
N VAL A 50 10.93 11.49 7.19
CA VAL A 50 11.35 12.11 8.46
C VAL A 50 12.81 11.78 8.78
N GLU A 51 13.21 10.53 8.61
CA GLU A 51 14.60 10.11 8.82
C GLU A 51 15.54 10.81 7.83
N SER A 52 15.15 10.89 6.55
CA SER A 52 15.91 11.62 5.52
C SER A 52 16.04 13.11 5.83
N PHE A 53 15.03 13.72 6.44
CA PHE A 53 15.11 15.10 6.94
C PHE A 53 16.09 15.23 8.11
N GLN A 54 16.03 14.34 9.11
CA GLN A 54 16.97 14.34 10.24
C GLN A 54 18.42 14.16 9.78
N GLN A 55 18.64 13.35 8.74
CA GLN A 55 19.95 13.15 8.10
C GLN A 55 20.37 14.32 7.19
N GLY A 56 19.54 15.34 7.01
CA GLY A 56 19.82 16.50 6.15
C GLY A 56 19.80 16.20 4.65
N LYS A 57 19.30 15.02 4.25
CA LYS A 57 19.22 14.56 2.85
C LYS A 57 17.99 15.12 2.11
N THR A 58 16.96 15.47 2.86
CA THR A 58 15.70 16.05 2.34
C THR A 58 15.37 17.32 3.11
N LYS A 59 14.96 18.38 2.42
CA LYS A 59 14.34 19.55 3.07
C LYS A 59 12.84 19.28 3.16
N LEU A 60 12.28 19.22 4.36
CA LEU A 60 10.84 19.36 4.53
C LEU A 60 10.51 20.79 4.09
N THR A 61 9.90 20.95 2.92
CA THR A 61 9.28 22.23 2.57
C THR A 61 8.21 22.46 3.63
N SER A 62 8.45 23.43 4.53
CA SER A 62 7.45 23.79 5.52
C SER A 62 6.11 24.02 4.83
N ALA A 63 4.97 23.77 5.49
CA ALA A 63 3.67 24.06 4.91
C ALA A 63 3.59 25.50 4.34
N LYS A 64 4.33 26.43 4.94
CA LYS A 64 4.54 27.79 4.43
C LYS A 64 5.29 27.84 3.09
N ALA A 65 6.38 27.09 2.93
CA ALA A 65 7.13 27.01 1.68
C ALA A 65 6.31 26.39 0.54
N PHE A 66 5.49 25.37 0.83
CA PHE A 66 4.55 24.79 -0.15
C PHE A 66 3.48 25.81 -0.57
N LEU A 67 2.94 26.58 0.38
CA LEU A 67 1.97 27.64 0.10
C LEU A 67 2.57 28.83 -0.67
N ASP A 68 3.84 29.12 -0.47
CA ASP A 68 4.55 30.20 -1.18
C ASP A 68 4.88 29.79 -2.62
N GLU A 69 5.16 28.51 -2.88
CA GLU A 69 5.38 27.97 -4.24
C GLU A 69 4.10 28.04 -5.09
N LEU A 70 2.94 27.61 -4.54
CA LEU A 70 1.64 27.69 -5.20
C LEU A 70 1.19 29.13 -5.56
N LYS A 71 1.67 30.14 -4.83
CA LYS A 71 1.36 31.55 -5.10
C LYS A 71 2.24 32.16 -6.18
N SER A 72 3.37 31.53 -6.51
CA SER A 72 4.31 32.05 -7.49
C SER A 72 3.96 31.69 -8.94
N GLU A 73 3.01 30.77 -9.15
CA GLU A 73 2.53 30.38 -10.49
C GLU A 73 1.35 31.23 -11.03
N TYR A 74 1.02 32.35 -10.37
CA TYR A 74 0.01 33.32 -10.81
C TYR A 74 0.53 34.76 -10.86
#